data_AF-A0A520HRA8-F1
#
_entry.id   AF-A0A520HRA8-F1
#
_cell.length_a   1.000
_cell.length_b   1.000
_cell.length_c   1.000
_cell.angle_alpha   90.00
_cell.angle_beta   90.00
_cell.angle_gamma   90.00
#
_symmetry.space_group_name_H-M   'P 1'
#
loop_
_entity.id
_entity.type
_entity.pdbx_description
1 polymer ?
#
loop_
_entity_poly.entity_id
_entity_poly.type
_entity_poly.pdbx_seq_one_letter_code
_entity_poly.pdbx_strand_id
1 'polypeptide(L)'
;IEKAGYTPGNDVMLALDCAATEFYRDGSYDISGEGKVLGSGEMAEYLADLTRRYPIFSIEDGMGEDDWEGWKALTELVGDKVQLVGDDLFVTNPKRLARGIDEGIANSLLVKVNQIGTLTETLEAVSMAQRAGYTAVMSHRSGETEDATIADLAVATNCGQIKTGSLARSDRLAKYNQLIRIEEELGQAARYAGRSVLRRG
;
A
#
# COMPACT_ATOMS: atom_id res chain seq x y z
N ILE A 1 5.53 -20.10 1.41
CA ILE A 1 5.29 -19.80 2.85
C ILE A 1 5.41 -21.10 3.66
N GLU A 2 4.50 -22.07 3.50
CA GLU A 2 4.50 -23.32 4.28
C GLU A 2 5.79 -24.14 4.18
N LYS A 3 6.41 -24.22 2.99
CA LYS A 3 7.71 -24.90 2.80
C LYS A 3 8.84 -24.34 3.69
N ALA A 4 8.73 -23.08 4.11
CA ALA A 4 9.69 -22.43 5.01
C ALA A 4 9.32 -22.58 6.50
N GLY A 5 8.22 -23.29 6.82
CA GLY A 5 7.75 -23.53 8.18
C GLY A 5 6.82 -22.46 8.76
N TYR A 6 6.38 -21.48 7.97
CA TYR A 6 5.47 -20.41 8.42
C TYR A 6 4.01 -20.71 8.06
N THR A 7 3.09 -20.20 8.88
CA THR A 7 1.64 -20.31 8.72
C THR A 7 1.08 -19.11 7.96
N PRO A 8 0.52 -19.28 6.74
CA PRO A 8 -0.17 -18.20 6.03
C PRO A 8 -1.35 -17.65 6.84
N GLY A 9 -1.55 -16.33 6.83
CA GLY A 9 -2.61 -15.68 7.62
C GLY A 9 -2.24 -15.44 9.10
N ASN A 10 -1.21 -16.13 9.61
CA ASN A 10 -0.77 -15.98 10.99
C ASN A 10 0.62 -15.37 11.14
N ASP A 11 1.61 -15.99 10.49
CA ASP A 11 2.99 -15.54 10.51
C ASP A 11 3.30 -14.63 9.32
N VAL A 12 2.64 -14.89 8.18
CA VAL A 12 2.83 -14.16 6.92
C VAL A 12 1.47 -13.87 6.28
N MET A 13 1.21 -12.60 5.98
CA MET A 13 0.08 -12.13 5.17
C MET A 13 0.55 -11.81 3.74
N LEU A 14 -0.39 -11.73 2.81
CA LEU A 14 -0.12 -11.30 1.43
C LEU A 14 -0.59 -9.87 1.20
N ALA A 15 0.19 -9.11 0.42
CA ALA A 15 -0.20 -7.82 -0.13
C ALA A 15 -0.04 -7.87 -1.64
N LEU A 16 -0.97 -7.26 -2.36
CA LEU A 16 -0.95 -7.15 -3.82
C LEU A 16 -0.74 -5.70 -4.22
N ASP A 17 0.04 -5.49 -5.27
CA ASP A 17 0.04 -4.26 -6.03
C ASP A 17 -0.37 -4.65 -7.45
N CYS A 18 -1.58 -4.25 -7.82
CA CYS A 18 -2.16 -4.61 -9.11
C CYS A 18 -1.66 -3.68 -10.22
N ALA A 19 -1.31 -2.43 -9.89
CA ALA A 19 -1.05 -1.37 -10.88
C ALA A 19 -2.13 -1.37 -12.00
N ALA A 20 -3.41 -1.40 -11.63
CA ALA A 20 -4.49 -1.73 -12.55
C ALA A 20 -4.67 -0.72 -13.70
N THR A 21 -4.18 0.51 -13.52
CA THR A 21 -4.05 1.52 -14.58
C THR A 21 -3.34 0.98 -15.82
N GLU A 22 -2.33 0.12 -15.67
CA GLU A 22 -1.52 -0.39 -16.79
C GLU A 22 -2.30 -1.29 -17.75
N PHE A 23 -3.36 -1.94 -17.26
CA PHE A 23 -4.23 -2.82 -18.05
C PHE A 23 -5.68 -2.34 -18.12
N TYR A 24 -5.96 -1.11 -17.68
CA TYR A 24 -7.25 -0.47 -17.87
C TYR A 24 -7.29 0.22 -19.24
N ARG A 25 -8.22 -0.22 -20.11
CA ARG A 25 -8.40 0.25 -21.48
C ARG A 25 -9.89 0.39 -21.78
N ASP A 26 -10.27 1.55 -22.31
CA ASP A 26 -11.62 1.82 -22.84
C ASP A 26 -12.77 1.45 -21.88
N GLY A 27 -12.60 1.70 -20.58
CA GLY A 27 -13.63 1.41 -19.56
C GLY A 27 -13.61 -0.01 -19.00
N SER A 28 -12.58 -0.81 -19.32
CA SER A 28 -12.47 -2.21 -18.93
C SER A 28 -11.03 -2.60 -18.56
N TYR A 29 -10.89 -3.69 -17.83
CA TYR A 29 -9.62 -4.26 -17.38
C TYR A 29 -9.28 -5.50 -18.21
N ASP A 30 -8.20 -5.45 -18.98
CA ASP A 30 -7.70 -6.58 -19.79
C ASP A 30 -6.75 -7.46 -18.95
N ILE A 31 -7.29 -8.54 -18.40
CA ILE A 31 -6.50 -9.55 -17.68
C ILE A 31 -6.08 -10.64 -18.68
N SER A 32 -5.19 -10.25 -19.59
CA SER A 32 -4.71 -11.10 -20.69
C SER A 32 -4.19 -12.48 -20.24
N GLY A 33 -3.55 -12.57 -19.07
CA GLY A 33 -3.08 -13.84 -18.49
C GLY A 33 -4.19 -14.83 -18.13
N GLU A 34 -5.42 -14.35 -17.95
CA GLU A 34 -6.62 -15.17 -17.73
C GLU A 34 -7.58 -15.17 -18.94
N GLY A 35 -7.27 -14.42 -20.00
CA GLY A 35 -8.15 -14.24 -21.15
C GLY A 35 -9.49 -13.58 -20.80
N LYS A 36 -9.49 -12.65 -19.83
CA LYS A 36 -10.68 -11.95 -19.34
C LYS A 36 -10.63 -10.46 -19.63
N VAL A 37 -11.79 -9.89 -19.93
CA VAL A 37 -12.01 -8.44 -19.98
C VAL A 37 -13.12 -8.15 -18.99
N LEU A 38 -12.83 -7.34 -17.96
CA LEU A 38 -13.75 -7.08 -16.85
C LEU A 38 -14.16 -5.60 -16.83
N GLY A 39 -15.43 -5.32 -16.59
CA GLY A 39 -15.84 -3.97 -16.19
C GLY A 39 -15.40 -3.64 -14.75
N SER A 40 -15.53 -2.37 -14.32
CA SER A 40 -15.10 -1.93 -12.99
C SER A 40 -15.70 -2.73 -11.83
N GLY A 41 -17.01 -3.01 -11.87
CA GLY A 41 -17.65 -3.83 -10.84
C GLY A 41 -17.17 -5.28 -10.83
N GLU A 42 -16.89 -5.84 -12.01
CA GLU A 42 -16.39 -7.22 -12.14
C GLU A 42 -14.93 -7.33 -11.68
N MET A 43 -14.11 -6.31 -11.92
CA MET A 43 -12.74 -6.23 -11.40
C MET A 43 -12.73 -6.11 -9.88
N ALA A 44 -13.61 -5.28 -9.31
CA ALA A 44 -13.75 -5.17 -7.86
C ALA A 44 -14.18 -6.50 -7.21
N GLU A 45 -15.15 -7.21 -7.79
CA GLU A 45 -15.57 -8.53 -7.32
C GLU A 45 -14.48 -9.60 -7.50
N TYR A 46 -13.72 -9.54 -8.59
CA TYR A 46 -12.58 -10.43 -8.83
C TYR A 46 -11.52 -10.28 -7.73
N LEU A 47 -11.18 -9.05 -7.35
CA LEU A 47 -10.26 -8.79 -6.24
C LEU A 47 -10.85 -9.23 -4.90
N ALA A 48 -12.13 -8.94 -4.66
CA ALA A 48 -12.83 -9.41 -3.46
C ALA A 48 -12.78 -10.94 -3.33
N ASP A 49 -12.97 -11.66 -4.43
CA ASP A 49 -12.86 -13.12 -4.46
C ASP A 49 -11.47 -13.64 -4.08
N LEU A 50 -10.41 -12.99 -4.54
CA LEU A 50 -9.05 -13.35 -4.15
C LEU A 50 -8.85 -13.21 -2.64
N THR A 51 -9.37 -12.15 -2.02
CA THR A 51 -9.26 -11.94 -0.56
C THR A 51 -10.04 -12.97 0.25
N ARG A 52 -11.09 -13.59 -0.32
CA ARG A 52 -11.82 -14.70 0.33
C ARG A 52 -11.03 -16.01 0.28
N ARG A 53 -10.17 -16.20 -0.72
CA ARG A 53 -9.42 -17.44 -0.96
C ARG A 53 -8.01 -17.44 -0.37
N TYR A 54 -7.41 -16.27 -0.21
CA TYR A 54 -6.03 -16.11 0.24
C TYR A 54 -5.94 -15.10 1.38
N PRO A 55 -4.93 -15.19 2.27
CA PRO A 55 -4.74 -14.25 3.37
C PRO A 55 -4.17 -12.91 2.88
N ILE A 56 -4.86 -12.28 1.92
CA ILE A 56 -4.54 -10.96 1.39
C ILE A 56 -5.08 -9.92 2.36
N PHE A 57 -4.18 -9.17 3.00
CA PHE A 57 -4.56 -8.11 3.93
C PHE A 57 -4.55 -6.73 3.28
N SER A 58 -3.87 -6.58 2.15
CA SER A 58 -3.66 -5.29 1.48
C SER A 58 -3.68 -5.44 -0.04
N ILE A 59 -4.34 -4.50 -0.71
CA ILE A 59 -4.39 -4.35 -2.17
C ILE A 59 -4.06 -2.90 -2.50
N GLU A 60 -3.05 -2.71 -3.31
CA GLU A 60 -2.62 -1.43 -3.86
C GLU A 60 -3.03 -1.33 -5.33
N ASP A 61 -3.54 -0.16 -5.71
CA ASP A 61 -3.98 0.18 -7.08
C ASP A 61 -4.80 -0.92 -7.76
N GLY A 62 -5.80 -1.44 -7.05
CA GLY A 62 -6.70 -2.48 -7.54
C GLY A 62 -7.59 -2.05 -8.70
N MET A 63 -7.80 -0.73 -8.84
CA MET A 63 -8.61 -0.11 -9.89
C MET A 63 -7.77 0.98 -10.59
N GLY A 64 -8.13 1.35 -11.82
CA GLY A 64 -7.44 2.40 -12.57
C GLY A 64 -7.45 3.74 -11.83
N GLU A 65 -6.42 4.57 -12.05
CA GLU A 65 -6.19 5.81 -11.29
C GLU A 65 -7.39 6.78 -11.28
N ASP A 66 -8.16 6.82 -12.38
CA ASP A 66 -9.34 7.68 -12.53
C ASP A 66 -10.67 6.92 -12.51
N ASP A 67 -10.66 5.61 -12.20
CA ASP A 67 -11.87 4.80 -12.02
C ASP A 67 -12.43 4.94 -10.59
N TRP A 68 -12.88 6.14 -10.23
CA TRP A 68 -13.38 6.47 -8.90
C TRP A 68 -14.61 5.62 -8.50
N GLU A 69 -15.47 5.29 -9.46
CA GLU A 69 -16.64 4.42 -9.22
C GLU A 69 -16.20 2.97 -8.92
N GLY A 70 -15.22 2.45 -9.67
CA GLY A 70 -14.62 1.15 -9.39
C GLY A 70 -13.93 1.10 -8.03
N TRP A 71 -13.17 2.13 -7.69
CA TRP A 71 -12.53 2.27 -6.38
C TRP A 71 -13.55 2.30 -5.24
N LYS A 72 -14.67 3.00 -5.42
CA LYS A 72 -15.77 3.02 -4.46
C LYS A 72 -16.40 1.63 -4.30
N ALA A 73 -16.70 0.95 -5.41
CA ALA A 73 -17.24 -0.41 -5.38
C ALA A 73 -16.29 -1.38 -4.64
N LEU A 74 -14.98 -1.33 -4.92
CA LEU A 74 -13.99 -2.14 -4.21
C LEU A 74 -13.94 -1.79 -2.71
N THR A 75 -14.00 -0.51 -2.37
CA THR A 75 -13.99 -0.05 -0.98
C THR A 75 -15.21 -0.53 -0.21
N GLU A 76 -16.40 -0.48 -0.81
CA GLU A 76 -17.64 -0.99 -0.23
C GLU A 76 -17.61 -2.52 -0.04
N LEU A 77 -16.97 -3.26 -0.96
CA LEU A 77 -16.91 -4.72 -0.91
C LEU A 77 -15.95 -5.25 0.17
N VAL A 78 -14.78 -4.64 0.36
CA VAL A 78 -13.71 -5.21 1.21
C VAL A 78 -12.99 -4.23 2.13
N GLY A 79 -13.27 -2.93 2.07
CA GLY A 79 -12.52 -1.90 2.81
C GLY A 79 -12.64 -1.96 4.34
N ASP A 80 -13.57 -2.76 4.86
CA ASP A 80 -13.72 -3.07 6.30
C ASP A 80 -12.63 -4.03 6.80
N LYS A 81 -12.18 -4.95 5.95
CA LYS A 81 -11.24 -6.04 6.30
C LYS A 81 -9.89 -5.94 5.61
N VAL A 82 -9.85 -5.28 4.46
CA VAL A 82 -8.68 -5.21 3.57
C VAL A 82 -8.19 -3.78 3.51
N GLN A 83 -6.89 -3.60 3.62
CA GLN A 83 -6.24 -2.33 3.35
C GLN A 83 -6.26 -2.05 1.85
N LEU A 84 -6.80 -0.91 1.45
CA LEU A 84 -6.86 -0.46 0.07
C LEU A 84 -5.93 0.75 -0.06
N VAL A 85 -4.79 0.53 -0.72
CA VAL A 85 -3.70 1.52 -0.84
C VAL A 85 -3.82 2.22 -2.18
N GLY A 86 -4.04 3.54 -2.16
CA GLY A 86 -3.94 4.36 -3.36
C GLY A 86 -2.51 4.85 -3.57
N ASP A 87 -1.90 4.46 -4.69
CA ASP A 87 -0.62 4.99 -5.17
C ASP A 87 -0.87 5.94 -6.35
N ASP A 88 -1.19 5.44 -7.53
CA ASP A 88 -1.58 6.28 -8.68
C ASP A 88 -2.94 6.95 -8.46
N LEU A 89 -3.83 6.35 -7.65
CA LEU A 89 -5.08 7.00 -7.25
C LEU A 89 -4.84 8.36 -6.56
N PHE A 90 -3.82 8.45 -5.70
CA PHE A 90 -3.57 9.65 -4.90
C PHE A 90 -2.35 10.44 -5.35
N VAL A 91 -1.35 9.81 -5.98
CA VAL A 91 -0.06 10.37 -6.40
C VAL A 91 0.62 11.25 -5.34
N THR A 92 0.46 10.90 -4.06
CA THR A 92 0.87 11.71 -2.90
C THR A 92 0.35 13.17 -2.98
N ASN A 93 -0.76 13.42 -3.69
CA ASN A 93 -1.35 14.74 -3.91
C ASN A 93 -2.47 15.02 -2.88
N PRO A 94 -2.34 16.07 -2.03
CA PRO A 94 -3.32 16.38 -0.99
C PRO A 94 -4.75 16.57 -1.49
N LYS A 95 -4.97 17.06 -2.72
CA LYS A 95 -6.32 17.28 -3.27
C LYS A 95 -7.02 15.97 -3.62
N ARG A 96 -6.29 15.03 -4.25
CA ARG A 96 -6.85 13.71 -4.57
C ARG A 96 -7.07 12.89 -3.29
N LEU A 97 -6.14 12.97 -2.34
CA LEU A 97 -6.28 12.35 -1.04
C LEU A 97 -7.50 12.89 -0.27
N ALA A 98 -7.67 14.22 -0.21
CA ALA A 98 -8.83 14.84 0.44
C ALA A 98 -10.15 14.36 -0.18
N ARG A 99 -10.23 14.30 -1.51
CA ARG A 99 -11.38 13.74 -2.22
C ARG A 99 -11.64 12.29 -1.83
N GLY A 100 -10.60 11.45 -1.81
CA GLY A 100 -10.71 10.05 -1.41
C GLY A 100 -11.26 9.90 0.01
N ILE A 101 -10.78 10.72 0.95
CA ILE A 101 -11.26 10.75 2.33
C ILE A 101 -12.74 11.17 2.40
N ASP A 102 -13.11 12.26 1.71
CA ASP A 102 -14.48 12.81 1.73
C ASP A 102 -15.50 11.84 1.12
N GLU A 103 -15.10 11.10 0.08
CA GLU A 103 -15.94 10.12 -0.62
C GLU A 103 -15.88 8.71 0.01
N GLY A 104 -15.03 8.49 1.03
CA GLY A 104 -14.85 7.19 1.67
C GLY A 104 -14.22 6.14 0.75
N ILE A 105 -13.29 6.57 -0.11
CA ILE A 105 -12.62 5.75 -1.12
C ILE A 105 -11.22 5.36 -0.65
N ALA A 106 -10.89 4.07 -0.84
CA ALA A 106 -9.70 3.43 -0.30
C ALA A 106 -9.62 3.61 1.22
N ASN A 107 -8.49 3.22 1.83
CA ASN A 107 -8.28 3.43 3.27
C ASN A 107 -6.79 3.53 3.67
N SER A 108 -5.92 3.68 2.67
CA SER A 108 -4.48 3.81 2.85
C SER A 108 -3.86 4.62 1.72
N LEU A 109 -2.77 5.31 2.02
CA LEU A 109 -1.96 6.08 1.08
C LEU A 109 -0.60 5.39 0.88
N LEU A 110 -0.17 5.20 -0.37
CA LEU A 110 1.24 4.93 -0.66
C LEU A 110 1.98 6.26 -0.74
N VAL A 111 3.09 6.37 -0.02
CA VAL A 111 3.86 7.61 0.10
C VAL A 111 5.16 7.46 -0.67
N LYS A 112 5.28 8.21 -1.77
CA LYS A 112 6.53 8.35 -2.53
C LYS A 112 7.00 9.79 -2.45
N VAL A 113 8.08 10.02 -1.70
CA VAL A 113 8.65 11.36 -1.42
C VAL A 113 8.83 12.19 -2.70
N ASN A 114 9.24 11.54 -3.80
CA ASN A 114 9.52 12.20 -5.07
C ASN A 114 8.26 12.50 -5.93
N GLN A 115 7.07 11.99 -5.59
CA GLN A 115 5.83 12.37 -6.29
C GLN A 115 5.39 13.78 -5.92
N ILE A 116 5.54 14.16 -4.65
CA ILE A 116 5.15 15.50 -4.16
C ILE A 116 6.34 16.48 -4.14
N GLY A 117 7.57 15.98 -4.03
CA GLY A 117 8.79 16.73 -4.34
C GLY A 117 9.50 17.37 -3.14
N THR A 118 8.81 17.56 -2.00
CA THR A 118 9.44 18.06 -0.76
C THR A 118 9.11 17.21 0.47
N LEU A 119 9.99 17.25 1.48
CA LEU A 119 9.75 16.56 2.75
C LEU A 119 8.56 17.14 3.51
N THR A 120 8.38 18.46 3.50
CA THR A 120 7.25 19.11 4.19
C THR A 120 5.92 18.61 3.64
N GLU A 121 5.75 18.64 2.32
CA GLU A 121 4.51 18.19 1.68
C GLU A 121 4.30 16.68 1.86
N THR A 122 5.38 15.89 1.87
CA THR A 122 5.33 14.47 2.21
C THR A 122 4.77 14.25 3.62
N LEU A 123 5.28 14.97 4.62
CA LEU A 123 4.83 14.87 6.01
C LEU A 123 3.39 15.37 6.18
N GLU A 124 2.99 16.40 5.44
CA GLU A 124 1.61 16.88 5.41
C GLU A 124 0.64 15.83 4.85
N ALA A 125 1.00 15.17 3.75
CA ALA A 125 0.20 14.09 3.17
C ALA A 125 0.06 12.89 4.13
N VAL A 126 1.17 12.48 4.77
CA VAL A 126 1.15 11.43 5.80
C VAL A 126 0.25 11.83 6.97
N SER A 127 0.38 13.07 7.46
CA SER A 127 -0.43 13.54 8.59
C SER A 127 -1.91 13.64 8.24
N MET A 128 -2.24 14.08 7.02
CA MET A 128 -3.62 14.13 6.52
C MET A 128 -4.24 12.73 6.51
N ALA A 129 -3.54 11.74 5.93
CA ALA A 129 -4.01 10.36 5.90
C ALA A 129 -4.24 9.81 7.32
N GLN A 130 -3.23 9.91 8.19
CA GLN A 130 -3.31 9.39 9.55
C GLN A 130 -4.43 10.03 10.38
N ARG A 131 -4.62 11.35 10.27
CA ARG A 131 -5.69 12.07 10.99
C ARG A 131 -7.09 11.69 10.50
N ALA A 132 -7.22 11.28 9.24
CA ALA A 132 -8.45 10.76 8.67
C ALA A 132 -8.69 9.26 8.97
N GLY A 133 -7.79 8.59 9.69
CA GLY A 133 -7.88 7.16 9.98
C GLY A 133 -7.40 6.26 8.84
N TYR A 134 -6.75 6.83 7.82
CA TYR A 134 -6.06 6.08 6.77
C TYR A 134 -4.69 5.65 7.26
N THR A 135 -4.19 4.51 6.79
CA THR A 135 -2.79 4.16 6.96
C THR A 135 -1.91 4.86 5.94
N ALA A 136 -0.62 5.01 6.25
CA ALA A 136 0.39 5.48 5.31
C ALA A 136 1.44 4.38 5.13
N VAL A 137 1.82 4.09 3.89
CA VAL A 137 2.82 3.08 3.54
C VAL A 137 3.98 3.79 2.87
N MET A 138 5.11 3.89 3.55
CA MET A 138 6.29 4.55 3.01
C MET A 138 6.90 3.68 1.90
N SER A 139 7.15 4.23 0.70
CA SER A 139 7.53 3.43 -0.45
C SER A 139 8.79 3.91 -1.16
N HIS A 140 9.52 2.97 -1.73
CA HIS A 140 10.60 3.23 -2.69
C HIS A 140 10.06 3.62 -4.08
N ARG A 141 10.97 3.84 -5.03
CA ARG A 141 10.69 3.82 -6.49
C ARG A 141 11.31 2.62 -7.21
N SER A 142 10.92 2.35 -8.45
CA SER A 142 11.47 1.23 -9.23
C SER A 142 12.98 1.39 -9.48
N GLY A 143 13.47 2.60 -9.74
CA GLY A 143 14.88 2.97 -9.68
C GLY A 143 15.24 3.52 -8.30
N GLU A 144 16.22 2.90 -7.62
CA GLU A 144 16.67 3.30 -6.29
C GLU A 144 18.19 3.40 -6.23
N THR A 145 18.68 4.09 -5.20
CA THR A 145 20.09 4.20 -4.84
C THR A 145 20.36 3.53 -3.49
N GLU A 146 21.57 3.67 -2.98
CA GLU A 146 21.96 3.29 -1.61
C GLU A 146 21.33 4.17 -0.52
N ASP A 147 20.71 5.29 -0.88
CA ASP A 147 20.04 6.20 0.07
C ASP A 147 18.98 5.44 0.87
N ALA A 148 18.91 5.65 2.19
CA ALA A 148 17.98 4.94 3.07
C ALA A 148 16.94 5.86 3.73
N THR A 149 16.76 7.08 3.24
CA THR A 149 15.92 8.14 3.85
C THR A 149 14.51 7.65 4.20
N ILE A 150 13.92 6.81 3.34
CA ILE A 150 12.56 6.29 3.58
C ILE A 150 12.45 5.38 4.80
N ALA A 151 13.54 4.76 5.27
CA ALA A 151 13.56 3.99 6.51
C ALA A 151 13.40 4.92 7.72
N ASP A 152 14.20 5.98 7.80
CA ASP A 152 14.13 6.99 8.85
C ASP A 152 12.76 7.71 8.83
N LEU A 153 12.24 8.05 7.65
CA LEU A 153 10.91 8.66 7.52
C LEU A 153 9.78 7.74 7.98
N ALA A 154 9.85 6.44 7.69
CA ALA A 154 8.83 5.48 8.13
C ALA A 154 8.76 5.40 9.66
N VAL A 155 9.92 5.43 10.33
CA VAL A 155 9.99 5.43 11.81
C VAL A 155 9.58 6.79 12.37
N ALA A 156 10.09 7.89 11.83
CA ALA A 156 9.79 9.25 12.31
C ALA A 156 8.29 9.58 12.24
N THR A 157 7.58 9.05 11.24
CA THR A 157 6.13 9.25 11.07
C THR A 157 5.28 8.20 11.78
N ASN A 158 5.91 7.17 12.38
CA ASN A 158 5.23 6.00 12.94
C ASN A 158 4.18 5.41 11.97
N CYS A 159 4.46 5.38 10.67
CA CYS A 159 3.49 4.93 9.67
C CYS A 159 3.24 3.41 9.73
N GLY A 160 4.14 2.67 10.39
CA GLY A 160 4.00 1.25 10.71
C GLY A 160 4.25 0.30 9.53
N GLN A 161 4.34 0.80 8.31
CA GLN A 161 4.45 0.00 7.09
C GLN A 161 5.44 0.64 6.09
N ILE A 162 6.22 -0.21 5.44
CA ILE A 162 7.19 0.18 4.42
C ILE A 162 7.15 -0.80 3.23
N LYS A 163 7.14 -0.28 2.00
CA LYS A 163 7.25 -1.02 0.74
C LYS A 163 8.61 -0.70 0.11
N THR A 164 9.63 -1.48 0.49
CA THR A 164 11.01 -1.26 0.03
C THR A 164 11.60 -2.40 -0.80
N GLY A 165 10.79 -3.34 -1.28
CA GLY A 165 11.17 -4.34 -2.29
C GLY A 165 11.78 -5.63 -1.74
N SER A 166 12.23 -6.50 -2.64
CA SER A 166 12.72 -7.84 -2.27
C SER A 166 14.08 -7.80 -1.55
N LEU A 167 14.35 -8.83 -0.74
CA LEU A 167 15.59 -9.06 0.00
C LEU A 167 16.72 -9.59 -0.90
N ALA A 168 17.05 -8.85 -1.96
CA ALA A 168 18.01 -9.31 -2.97
C ALA A 168 19.02 -8.25 -3.42
N ARG A 169 18.56 -7.06 -3.80
CA ARG A 169 19.41 -6.01 -4.36
C ARG A 169 19.80 -4.99 -3.29
N SER A 170 21.04 -4.49 -3.35
CA SER A 170 21.58 -3.56 -2.34
C SER A 170 20.79 -2.26 -2.23
N ASP A 171 20.21 -1.79 -3.33
CA ASP A 171 19.31 -0.62 -3.38
C ASP A 171 18.06 -0.80 -2.48
N ARG A 172 17.62 -2.04 -2.25
CA ARG A 172 16.55 -2.41 -1.30
C ARG A 172 17.09 -2.73 0.09
N LEU A 173 18.16 -3.54 0.15
CA LEU A 173 18.76 -3.99 1.40
C LEU A 173 19.31 -2.83 2.24
N ALA A 174 19.74 -1.73 1.62
CA ALA A 174 20.18 -0.53 2.35
C ALA A 174 19.11 -0.01 3.33
N LYS A 175 17.83 -0.01 2.91
CA LYS A 175 16.70 0.43 3.74
C LYS A 175 16.41 -0.55 4.87
N TYR A 176 16.44 -1.86 4.59
CA TYR A 176 16.30 -2.89 5.64
C TYR A 176 17.43 -2.81 6.68
N ASN A 177 18.67 -2.66 6.23
CA ASN A 177 19.82 -2.50 7.12
C ASN A 177 19.70 -1.23 7.98
N GLN A 178 19.15 -0.15 7.43
CA GLN A 178 18.89 1.07 8.18
C GLN A 178 17.81 0.86 9.25
N LEU A 179 16.72 0.14 8.94
CA LEU A 179 15.70 -0.21 9.93
C LEU A 179 16.28 -1.05 11.08
N ILE A 180 17.19 -1.99 10.79
CA ILE A 180 17.88 -2.77 11.83
C ILE A 180 18.71 -1.84 12.74
N ARG A 181 19.44 -0.88 12.17
CA ARG A 181 20.23 0.09 12.95
C ARG A 181 19.32 0.98 13.81
N ILE A 182 18.21 1.46 13.27
CA ILE A 182 17.24 2.28 14.02
C ILE A 182 16.64 1.47 15.17
N GLU A 183 16.27 0.21 14.95
CA GLU A 183 15.77 -0.68 16.00
C GLU A 183 16.83 -0.91 17.11
N GLU A 184 18.08 -1.16 16.72
CA GLU A 184 19.21 -1.30 17.65
C GLU A 184 19.43 -0.02 18.46
N GLU A 185 19.42 1.14 17.82
CA GLU A 185 19.62 2.45 18.46
C GLU A 185 18.50 2.79 19.45
N LEU A 186 17.24 2.53 19.09
CA LEU A 186 16.09 2.76 19.96
C LEU A 186 16.03 1.76 21.13
N GLY A 187 16.61 0.57 20.97
CA GLY A 187 16.66 -0.47 22.00
C GLY A 187 15.28 -0.78 22.57
N GLN A 188 15.11 -0.61 23.89
CA GLN A 188 13.83 -0.88 24.56
C GLN A 188 12.69 0.07 24.18
N ALA A 189 12.96 1.20 23.52
CA ALA A 189 11.94 2.09 22.99
C ALA A 189 11.34 1.59 21.67
N ALA A 190 12.05 0.71 20.94
CA ALA A 190 11.58 0.20 19.66
C ALA A 190 10.28 -0.59 19.81
N ARG A 191 9.32 -0.33 18.91
CA ARG A 191 8.05 -1.06 18.83
C ARG A 191 7.79 -1.45 17.38
N TYR A 192 7.89 -2.75 17.10
CA TYR A 192 7.47 -3.29 15.81
C TYR A 192 5.95 -3.26 15.71
N ALA A 193 5.42 -2.68 14.63
CA ALA A 193 3.98 -2.50 14.46
C ALA A 193 3.24 -3.85 14.43
N GLY A 194 3.82 -4.88 13.81
CA GLY A 194 3.26 -6.23 13.77
C GLY A 194 1.78 -6.23 13.36
N ARG A 195 0.94 -6.93 14.12
CA ARG A 195 -0.51 -7.03 13.84
C ARG A 195 -1.31 -5.75 14.11
N SER A 196 -0.72 -4.70 14.67
CA SER A 196 -1.45 -3.44 14.91
C SER A 196 -1.83 -2.71 13.62
N VAL A 197 -1.17 -3.03 12.50
CA VAL A 197 -1.50 -2.47 11.17
C VAL A 197 -2.67 -3.18 10.49
N LEU A 198 -3.07 -4.35 11.00
CA LEU A 198 -4.21 -5.08 10.45
C LEU A 198 -5.51 -4.41 10.89
N ARG A 199 -6.40 -4.14 9.94
CA ARG A 199 -7.76 -3.72 10.26
C ARG A 199 -8.46 -4.86 11.00
N ARG A 200 -9.03 -4.54 12.17
CA ARG A 200 -9.85 -5.48 12.93
C ARG A 200 -11.28 -5.32 12.41
N GLY A 201 -11.81 -6.36 11.78
CA GLY A 201 -13.24 -6.49 11.50
C GLY A 201 -14.05 -6.71 12.77
#